data_AF-A0A6I5QWR0-F1
#
_entry.id   AF-A0A6I5QWR0-F1
#
_cell.length_a   1.000
_cell.length_b   1.000
_cell.length_c   1.000
_cell.angle_alpha   90.00
_cell.angle_beta   90.00
_cell.angle_gamma   90.00
#
_symmetry.space_group_name_H-M   'P 1'
#
loop_
_entity.id
_entity.type
_entity.pdbx_description
1 polymer ?
#
loop_
_entity_poly.entity_id
_entity_poly.type
_entity_poly.pdbx_seq_one_letter_code
_entity_poly.pdbx_strand_id
1 'polypeptide(L)'
;MTTTIAQANYQELDEVLSQEEWQEADEVTLQIMLEAADRRQEGWLDQAAIARFPCEVLHQLDQRWLRYSSGRFGFSSQLQIYTQEVDRMAFAFSRQAGWTISTWRPMGFFKFYDRLTFSLDAPRGHLPALWFWEMPWYMSLQMGGFGTGRGAGFGDASLFDAVMLRLERCQQI
;
A
#
# COMPACT_ATOMS: atom_id res chain seq x y z
N MET A 1 -11.31 10.20 -23.17
CA MET A 1 -10.29 9.23 -23.60
C MET A 1 -9.64 8.48 -22.43
N THR A 2 -10.03 8.75 -21.18
CA THR A 2 -9.48 8.14 -19.95
C THR A 2 -9.92 6.70 -19.69
N THR A 3 -11.03 6.24 -20.28
CA THR A 3 -11.59 4.90 -20.00
C THR A 3 -10.74 3.75 -20.52
N THR A 4 -10.03 3.92 -21.65
CA THR A 4 -9.27 2.83 -22.29
C THR A 4 -7.95 2.53 -21.58
N ILE A 5 -7.26 3.55 -21.05
CA ILE A 5 -6.00 3.37 -20.33
C ILE A 5 -6.26 2.69 -18.97
N ALA A 6 -7.28 3.15 -18.24
CA ALA A 6 -7.68 2.51 -16.99
C ALA A 6 -8.04 1.03 -17.20
N GLN A 7 -8.75 0.69 -18.27
CA GLN A 7 -9.12 -0.69 -18.57
C GLN A 7 -7.90 -1.59 -18.88
N ALA A 8 -6.92 -1.07 -19.62
CA ALA A 8 -5.68 -1.80 -19.90
C ALA A 8 -4.89 -2.10 -18.63
N ASN A 9 -4.74 -1.12 -17.73
CA ASN A 9 -4.02 -1.31 -16.46
C ASN A 9 -4.71 -2.36 -15.56
N TYR A 10 -6.05 -2.41 -15.54
CA TYR A 10 -6.77 -3.44 -14.79
C TYR A 10 -6.60 -4.84 -15.39
N GLN A 11 -6.52 -4.96 -16.73
CA GLN A 11 -6.23 -6.23 -17.40
C GLN A 11 -4.82 -6.71 -17.09
N GLU A 12 -3.84 -5.81 -17.16
CA GLU A 12 -2.45 -6.08 -16.77
C GLU A 12 -2.39 -6.55 -15.31
N LEU A 13 -3.07 -5.85 -14.39
CA LEU A 13 -3.15 -6.26 -12.98
C LEU A 13 -3.73 -7.67 -12.81
N ASP A 14 -4.80 -8.00 -13.53
CA ASP A 14 -5.39 -9.35 -13.52
C ASP A 14 -4.40 -10.41 -14.04
N GLU A 15 -3.64 -10.10 -15.09
CA GLU A 15 -2.64 -11.00 -15.67
C GLU A 15 -1.49 -11.28 -14.70
N VAL A 16 -0.86 -10.25 -14.14
CA VAL A 16 0.29 -10.41 -13.23
C VAL A 16 -0.13 -11.05 -11.90
N LEU A 17 -1.31 -10.73 -11.38
CA LEU A 17 -1.85 -11.40 -10.18
C LEU A 17 -2.14 -12.88 -10.44
N SER A 18 -2.64 -13.24 -11.62
CA SER A 18 -2.92 -14.64 -11.98
C SER A 18 -1.68 -15.50 -12.12
N GLN A 19 -0.54 -14.87 -12.40
CA GLN A 19 0.78 -15.50 -12.51
C GLN A 19 1.55 -15.48 -11.19
N GLU A 20 0.95 -14.94 -10.12
CA GLU A 20 1.60 -14.76 -8.82
C GLU A 20 2.84 -13.85 -8.87
N GLU A 21 2.91 -12.94 -9.86
CA GLU A 21 3.96 -11.93 -9.99
C GLU A 21 3.65 -10.75 -9.05
N TRP A 22 3.75 -11.00 -7.74
CA TRP A 22 3.24 -10.11 -6.70
C TRP A 22 3.91 -8.73 -6.65
N GLN A 23 5.18 -8.64 -7.01
CA GLN A 23 5.89 -7.37 -7.03
C GLN A 23 5.40 -6.48 -8.19
N GLU A 24 5.28 -7.06 -9.38
CA GLU A 24 4.75 -6.36 -10.56
C GLU A 24 3.29 -5.97 -10.34
N ALA A 25 2.49 -6.85 -9.73
CA ALA A 25 1.12 -6.52 -9.32
C ALA A 25 1.03 -5.31 -8.39
N ASP A 26 1.98 -5.15 -7.47
CA ASP A 26 2.05 -4.01 -6.56
C ASP A 26 2.45 -2.71 -7.27
N GLU A 27 3.36 -2.81 -8.24
CA GLU A 27 3.74 -1.71 -9.13
C GLU A 27 2.57 -1.23 -10.00
N VAL A 28 1.87 -2.14 -10.67
CA VAL A 28 0.67 -1.83 -11.46
C VAL A 28 -0.45 -1.27 -10.58
N THR A 29 -0.61 -1.79 -9.36
CA THR A 29 -1.57 -1.26 -8.38
C THR A 29 -1.30 0.21 -8.09
N LEU A 30 -0.05 0.59 -7.83
CA LEU A 30 0.29 1.99 -7.62
C LEU A 30 0.02 2.84 -8.86
N GLN A 31 0.34 2.36 -10.07
CA GLN A 31 0.09 3.11 -11.30
C GLN A 31 -1.40 3.44 -11.46
N ILE A 32 -2.29 2.47 -11.20
CA ILE A 32 -3.74 2.68 -11.20
C ILE A 32 -4.13 3.74 -10.16
N MET A 33 -3.56 3.66 -8.95
CA MET A 33 -3.84 4.64 -7.90
C MET A 33 -3.38 6.05 -8.29
N LEU A 34 -2.18 6.20 -8.88
CA LEU A 34 -1.68 7.49 -9.33
C LEU A 34 -2.54 8.07 -10.46
N GLU A 35 -3.05 7.23 -11.37
CA GLU A 35 -3.98 7.69 -12.41
C GLU A 35 -5.32 8.16 -11.81
N ALA A 36 -5.91 7.38 -10.90
CA ALA A 36 -7.16 7.73 -10.24
C ALA A 36 -7.05 8.98 -9.35
N ALA A 37 -5.85 9.27 -8.85
CA ALA A 37 -5.54 10.44 -8.04
C ALA A 37 -5.16 11.69 -8.87
N ASP A 38 -5.02 11.56 -10.20
CA ASP A 38 -4.43 12.57 -11.09
C ASP A 38 -3.01 12.99 -10.66
N ARG A 39 -2.17 12.00 -10.34
CA ARG A 39 -0.82 12.16 -9.79
C ARG A 39 0.26 11.36 -10.49
N ARG A 40 0.03 11.03 -11.77
CA ARG A 40 1.00 10.25 -12.56
C ARG A 40 2.34 10.97 -12.74
N GLN A 41 2.34 12.31 -12.80
CA GLN A 41 3.56 13.08 -12.99
C GLN A 41 4.40 13.15 -11.71
N GLU A 42 3.73 13.14 -10.56
CA GLU A 42 4.34 13.19 -9.23
C GLU A 42 4.95 11.85 -8.86
N GLY A 43 4.28 10.73 -9.21
CA GLY A 43 4.77 9.38 -8.93
C GLY A 43 4.49 8.88 -7.51
N TRP A 44 3.86 9.68 -6.65
CA TRP A 44 3.51 9.33 -5.27
C TRP A 44 2.17 9.96 -4.87
N LEU A 45 1.49 9.36 -3.89
CA LEU A 45 0.20 9.82 -3.38
C LEU A 45 0.39 10.77 -2.19
N ASP A 46 -0.47 11.79 -2.07
CA ASP A 46 -0.54 12.62 -0.87
C ASP A 46 -1.89 12.49 -0.16
N GLN A 47 -1.94 13.02 1.06
CA GLN A 47 -3.15 12.97 1.90
C GLN A 47 -4.36 13.65 1.23
N ALA A 48 -4.15 14.74 0.49
CA ALA A 48 -5.24 15.50 -0.14
C ALA A 48 -5.87 14.75 -1.32
N ALA A 49 -5.07 13.98 -2.06
CA ALA A 49 -5.52 13.08 -3.11
C ALA A 49 -6.25 11.88 -2.51
N ILE A 50 -5.69 11.24 -1.49
CA ILE A 50 -6.31 10.09 -0.81
C ILE A 50 -7.67 10.44 -0.21
N ALA A 51 -7.81 11.62 0.40
CA ALA A 51 -9.07 12.07 1.01
C ALA A 51 -10.25 12.10 0.02
N ARG A 52 -9.98 12.28 -1.27
CA ARG A 52 -10.98 12.34 -2.36
C ARG A 52 -10.94 11.11 -3.27
N PHE A 53 -10.09 10.13 -2.97
CA PHE A 53 -9.82 9.00 -3.84
C PHE A 53 -11.08 8.18 -4.12
N PRO A 54 -11.41 7.79 -5.37
CA PRO A 54 -12.67 7.10 -5.67
C PRO A 54 -12.79 5.75 -4.96
N CYS A 55 -13.89 5.51 -4.24
CA CYS A 55 -14.11 4.23 -3.55
C CYS A 55 -14.24 3.06 -4.54
N GLU A 56 -14.79 3.30 -5.73
CA GLU A 56 -14.92 2.29 -6.78
C GLU A 56 -13.55 1.72 -7.19
N VAL A 57 -12.53 2.57 -7.30
CA VAL A 57 -11.16 2.14 -7.63
C VAL A 57 -10.58 1.28 -6.51
N LEU A 58 -10.74 1.69 -5.24
CA LEU A 58 -10.29 0.89 -4.09
C LEU A 58 -10.97 -0.48 -4.05
N HIS A 59 -12.29 -0.53 -4.28
CA HIS A 59 -13.04 -1.79 -4.32
C HIS A 59 -12.58 -2.70 -5.45
N GLN A 60 -12.34 -2.15 -6.64
CA GLN A 60 -11.88 -2.93 -7.79
C GLN A 60 -10.47 -3.49 -7.61
N LEU A 61 -9.56 -2.73 -6.98
CA LEU A 61 -8.22 -3.20 -6.63
C LEU A 61 -8.30 -4.28 -5.54
N ASP A 62 -9.07 -4.03 -4.47
CA ASP A 62 -9.19 -4.94 -3.34
C ASP A 62 -9.77 -6.31 -3.76
N GLN A 63 -10.84 -6.31 -4.56
CA GLN A 63 -11.45 -7.55 -5.05
C GLN A 63 -10.49 -8.43 -5.84
N ARG A 64 -9.61 -7.82 -6.66
CA ARG A 64 -8.59 -8.55 -7.42
C ARG A 64 -7.53 -9.16 -6.51
N TRP A 65 -6.97 -8.36 -5.61
CA TRP A 65 -5.99 -8.83 -4.63
C TRP A 65 -6.56 -9.97 -3.77
N LEU A 66 -7.78 -9.82 -3.27
CA LEU A 66 -8.47 -10.87 -2.50
C LEU A 66 -8.66 -12.14 -3.35
N ARG A 67 -9.11 -12.01 -4.59
CA ARG A 67 -9.39 -13.15 -5.47
C ARG A 67 -8.14 -14.01 -5.71
N TYR A 68 -7.05 -13.40 -6.15
CA TYR A 68 -5.85 -14.15 -6.54
C TYR A 68 -5.01 -14.59 -5.34
N SER A 69 -5.06 -13.86 -4.22
CA SER A 69 -4.32 -14.24 -3.00
C SER A 69 -5.09 -15.16 -2.05
N SER A 70 -6.27 -15.66 -2.43
CA SER A 70 -7.17 -16.40 -1.53
C SER A 70 -7.50 -15.62 -0.25
N GLY A 71 -7.71 -14.30 -0.39
CA GLY A 71 -8.07 -13.39 0.68
C GLY A 71 -6.93 -13.04 1.64
N ARG A 72 -5.66 -13.31 1.29
CA ARG A 72 -4.49 -12.98 2.13
C ARG A 72 -4.06 -11.53 1.98
N PHE A 73 -4.11 -11.01 0.77
CA PHE A 73 -3.69 -9.66 0.38
C PHE A 73 -4.89 -8.81 -0.02
N GLY A 74 -4.69 -7.50 -0.05
CA GLY A 74 -5.73 -6.52 -0.35
C GLY A 74 -5.89 -5.47 0.75
N PHE A 75 -6.49 -4.34 0.39
CA PHE A 75 -6.75 -3.21 1.27
C PHE A 75 -7.72 -3.56 2.41
N SER A 76 -8.70 -4.43 2.20
CA SER A 76 -9.59 -4.91 3.26
C SER A 76 -8.84 -5.79 4.27
N SER A 77 -7.89 -6.60 3.80
CA SER A 77 -6.98 -7.36 4.68
C SER A 77 -6.10 -6.43 5.51
N GLN A 78 -5.62 -5.33 4.93
CA GLN A 78 -4.88 -4.30 5.66
C GLN A 78 -5.75 -3.59 6.70
N LEU A 79 -6.96 -3.19 6.31
CA LEU A 79 -7.88 -2.52 7.21
C LEU A 79 -8.27 -3.42 8.39
N GLN A 80 -8.44 -4.72 8.17
CA GLN A 80 -8.70 -5.67 9.24
C GLN A 80 -7.58 -5.70 10.28
N ILE A 81 -6.32 -5.69 9.85
CA ILE A 81 -5.17 -5.64 10.76
C ILE A 81 -5.17 -4.31 11.53
N TYR A 82 -5.35 -3.19 10.80
CA TYR A 82 -5.38 -1.86 11.39
C TYR A 82 -6.48 -1.72 12.47
N THR A 83 -7.67 -2.24 12.20
CA THR A 83 -8.82 -2.15 13.13
C THR A 83 -8.73 -3.09 14.33
N GLN A 84 -7.95 -4.18 14.24
CA GLN A 84 -7.67 -5.09 15.34
C GLN A 84 -6.58 -4.57 16.29
N GLU A 85 -5.78 -3.58 15.86
CA GLU A 85 -4.77 -2.95 16.69
C GLU A 85 -5.40 -1.97 17.69
N VAL A 86 -5.13 -2.18 18.98
CA VAL A 86 -5.70 -1.39 20.08
C VAL A 86 -5.39 0.10 19.93
N ASP A 87 -4.15 0.42 19.57
CA ASP A 87 -3.68 1.80 19.47
C ASP A 87 -3.85 2.37 18.06
N ARG A 88 -4.32 1.57 17.08
CA ARG A 88 -4.45 1.94 15.65
C ARG A 88 -3.22 2.67 15.11
N MET A 89 -2.04 2.26 15.55
CA MET A 89 -0.79 2.91 15.14
C MET A 89 -0.24 2.27 13.87
N ALA A 90 0.18 3.11 12.91
CA ALA A 90 0.83 2.67 11.67
C ALA A 90 2.01 1.70 11.93
N PHE A 91 2.79 1.94 12.99
CA PHE A 91 3.92 1.07 13.32
C PHE A 91 3.50 -0.30 13.87
N ALA A 92 2.42 -0.38 14.66
CA ALA A 92 1.88 -1.64 15.16
C ALA A 92 1.35 -2.49 14.00
N PHE A 93 0.52 -1.87 13.15
CA PHE A 93 0.10 -2.45 11.87
C PHE A 93 1.29 -2.96 11.06
N SER A 94 2.32 -2.13 10.86
CA SER A 94 3.47 -2.44 10.01
C SER A 94 4.25 -3.67 10.51
N ARG A 95 4.28 -3.89 11.83
CA ARG A 95 4.87 -5.11 12.40
C ARG A 95 4.04 -6.34 12.04
N GLN A 96 2.71 -6.28 12.17
CA GLN A 96 1.83 -7.40 11.83
C GLN A 96 1.82 -7.69 10.32
N ALA A 97 1.79 -6.64 9.50
CA ALA A 97 1.87 -6.72 8.06
C ALA A 97 3.25 -7.18 7.57
N GLY A 98 4.28 -7.30 8.43
CA GLY A 98 5.61 -7.78 8.04
C GLY A 98 6.49 -6.75 7.33
N TRP A 99 6.18 -5.47 7.48
CA TRP A 99 6.85 -4.32 6.86
C TRP A 99 8.09 -3.85 7.63
N THR A 100 8.30 -4.35 8.86
CA THR A 100 9.42 -3.96 9.73
C THR A 100 10.50 -5.02 9.83
N ILE A 101 11.74 -4.59 10.13
CA ILE A 101 12.85 -5.46 10.53
C ILE A 101 12.68 -5.81 12.03
N SER A 102 12.32 -7.06 12.33
CA SER A 102 11.94 -7.49 13.70
C SER A 102 13.11 -7.69 14.68
N THR A 103 14.37 -7.55 14.25
CA THR A 103 15.54 -7.96 15.06
C THR A 103 16.03 -6.92 16.05
N TRP A 104 15.66 -5.65 15.91
CA TRP A 104 16.16 -4.58 16.76
C TRP A 104 15.02 -4.07 17.66
N ARG A 105 15.14 -4.26 18.99
CA ARG A 105 14.26 -3.64 19.99
C ARG A 105 15.11 -2.69 20.84
N PRO A 106 14.63 -1.48 21.20
CA PRO A 106 13.26 -0.95 21.03
C PRO A 106 12.98 -0.19 19.71
N MET A 107 13.99 -0.02 18.83
CA MET A 107 13.85 0.69 17.56
C MET A 107 13.53 -0.26 16.39
N GLY A 108 12.35 -0.11 15.77
CA GLY A 108 12.05 -0.79 14.52
C GLY A 108 12.29 0.08 13.30
N PHE A 109 12.87 -0.54 12.28
CA PHE A 109 13.10 0.06 10.97
C PHE A 109 12.14 -0.56 9.96
N PHE A 110 11.67 0.23 9.02
CA PHE A 110 10.99 -0.32 7.85
C PHE A 110 11.98 -1.09 6.98
N LYS A 111 11.51 -2.19 6.40
CA LYS A 111 12.24 -2.85 5.31
C LYS A 111 12.30 -1.89 4.12
N PHE A 112 13.37 -1.98 3.34
CA PHE A 112 13.36 -1.43 1.98
C PHE A 112 12.33 -2.20 1.14
N TYR A 113 11.74 -1.54 0.14
CA TYR A 113 10.69 -2.14 -0.70
C TYR A 113 11.18 -3.42 -1.40
N ASP A 114 12.41 -3.41 -1.93
CA ASP A 114 13.09 -4.56 -2.54
C ASP A 114 13.38 -5.72 -1.56
N ARG A 115 13.16 -5.50 -0.26
CA ARG A 115 13.30 -6.51 0.80
C ARG A 115 11.96 -6.98 1.38
N LEU A 116 10.84 -6.56 0.79
CA LEU A 116 9.53 -7.13 1.09
C LEU A 116 9.42 -8.57 0.57
N THR A 117 8.40 -9.28 1.05
CA THR A 117 8.18 -10.69 0.70
C THR A 117 7.06 -10.77 -0.34
N PHE A 118 7.46 -10.87 -1.61
CA PHE A 118 6.55 -10.99 -2.75
C PHE A 118 6.18 -12.45 -3.03
N SER A 119 5.53 -13.09 -2.06
CA SER A 119 5.00 -14.44 -2.18
C SER A 119 3.87 -14.66 -1.18
N LEU A 120 3.07 -15.72 -1.37
CA LEU A 120 1.99 -16.08 -0.46
C LEU A 120 2.47 -16.46 0.96
N ASP A 121 3.77 -16.69 1.18
CA ASP A 121 4.35 -16.91 2.50
C ASP A 121 4.35 -15.64 3.37
N ALA A 122 4.13 -14.47 2.78
CA ALA A 122 4.03 -13.22 3.51
C ALA A 122 2.80 -13.19 4.45
N PRO A 123 2.84 -12.37 5.52
CA PRO A 123 1.70 -12.19 6.41
C PRO A 123 0.45 -11.69 5.68
N ARG A 124 -0.72 -11.90 6.28
CA ARG A 124 -1.97 -11.28 5.82
C ARG A 124 -1.78 -9.75 5.73
N GLY A 125 -2.39 -9.12 4.72
CA GLY A 125 -2.31 -7.67 4.50
C GLY A 125 -0.93 -7.13 4.08
N HIS A 126 0.06 -8.00 3.81
CA HIS A 126 1.40 -7.56 3.42
C HIS A 126 1.39 -6.70 2.15
N LEU A 127 0.54 -7.05 1.17
CA LEU A 127 0.41 -6.39 -0.13
C LEU A 127 -1.06 -5.96 -0.35
N PRO A 128 -1.33 -4.94 -1.19
CA PRO A 128 -0.35 -4.08 -1.89
C PRO A 128 0.36 -3.11 -0.95
N ALA A 129 1.64 -2.84 -1.17
CA ALA A 129 2.52 -2.11 -0.28
C ALA A 129 3.05 -0.82 -0.91
N LEU A 130 3.35 -0.79 -2.20
CA LEU A 130 4.15 0.27 -2.84
C LEU A 130 3.57 1.67 -2.68
N TRP A 131 2.25 1.83 -2.57
CA TRP A 131 1.59 3.11 -2.24
C TRP A 131 2.09 3.73 -0.94
N PHE A 132 2.51 2.89 0.01
CA PHE A 132 3.16 3.33 1.22
C PHE A 132 4.64 3.59 0.96
N TRP A 133 5.39 2.84 0.14
CA TRP A 133 6.84 3.09 0.00
C TRP A 133 7.18 4.27 -0.90
N GLU A 134 6.40 4.53 -1.94
CA GLU A 134 6.67 5.63 -2.86
C GLU A 134 6.41 6.99 -2.22
N MET A 135 7.44 7.83 -2.22
CA MET A 135 7.42 9.15 -1.63
C MET A 135 8.53 10.03 -2.21
N PRO A 136 8.45 11.36 -2.06
CA PRO A 136 9.54 12.23 -2.47
C PRO A 136 10.86 11.91 -1.75
N TRP A 137 11.97 11.93 -2.48
CA TRP A 137 13.31 11.65 -1.93
C TRP A 137 13.66 12.54 -0.72
N TYR A 138 13.24 13.80 -0.72
CA TYR A 138 13.50 14.72 0.39
C TYR A 138 12.76 14.31 1.66
N MET A 139 11.58 13.69 1.51
CA MET A 139 10.77 13.23 2.64
C MET A 139 11.37 11.93 3.22
N SER A 140 11.94 11.05 2.39
CA SER A 140 12.74 9.92 2.85
C SER A 140 13.92 10.38 3.72
N LEU A 141 14.68 11.39 3.28
CA LEU A 141 15.80 11.93 4.07
C LEU A 141 15.36 12.52 5.42
N GLN A 142 14.23 13.23 5.45
CA GLN A 142 13.67 13.78 6.70
C GLN A 142 13.31 12.70 7.72
N MET A 143 12.93 11.50 7.26
CA MET A 143 12.61 10.36 8.12
C MET A 143 13.85 9.52 8.51
N GLY A 144 15.06 10.01 8.21
CA GLY A 144 16.31 9.27 8.44
C GLY A 144 16.47 8.09 7.47
N GLY A 145 15.78 8.13 6.35
CA GLY A 145 15.92 7.19 5.24
C GLY A 145 17.11 7.52 4.34
N PHE A 146 17.49 6.55 3.51
CA PHE A 146 18.45 6.71 2.42
C PHE A 146 17.80 6.21 1.12
N GLY A 147 17.85 7.01 0.05
CA GLY A 147 17.23 6.66 -1.24
C GLY A 147 15.70 6.58 -1.15
N THR A 148 15.13 5.40 -1.37
CA THR A 148 13.69 5.10 -1.25
C THR A 148 13.31 4.49 0.11
N GLY A 149 14.26 4.36 1.05
CA GLY A 149 13.99 3.81 2.38
C GLY A 149 13.23 4.79 3.28
N ARG A 150 12.26 4.32 4.06
CA ARG A 150 11.49 5.14 5.03
C ARG A 150 12.18 5.39 6.38
N GLY A 151 13.37 4.81 6.60
CA GLY A 151 14.13 5.02 7.83
C GLY A 151 13.54 4.33 9.06
N ALA A 152 13.78 4.91 10.23
CA ALA A 152 13.26 4.41 11.50
C ALA A 152 11.77 4.76 11.62
N GLY A 153 10.95 3.88 12.22
CA GLY A 153 9.48 3.99 12.32
C GLY A 153 8.89 5.18 13.10
N PHE A 154 9.60 6.32 13.12
CA PHE A 154 9.22 7.61 13.71
C PHE A 154 8.78 8.64 12.65
N GLY A 155 8.62 8.22 11.39
CA GLY A 155 8.22 9.09 10.28
C GLY A 155 6.76 9.50 10.30
N ASP A 156 6.42 10.51 9.48
CA ASP A 156 5.05 10.98 9.26
C ASP A 156 4.15 9.85 8.73
N ALA A 157 3.15 9.47 9.54
CA ALA A 157 2.15 8.46 9.23
C ALA A 157 0.91 9.04 8.53
N SER A 158 0.87 10.34 8.23
CA SER A 158 -0.31 11.04 7.69
C SER A 158 -0.91 10.41 6.44
N LEU A 159 -0.07 9.92 5.52
CA LEU A 159 -0.54 9.23 4.31
C LEU A 159 -1.18 7.88 4.65
N PHE A 160 -0.54 7.10 5.55
CA PHE A 160 -1.07 5.82 6.00
C PHE A 160 -2.43 6.01 6.68
N ASP A 161 -2.51 6.95 7.61
CA ASP A 161 -3.76 7.27 8.33
C ASP A 161 -4.85 7.74 7.36
N ALA A 162 -4.49 8.52 6.35
CA ALA A 162 -5.42 8.95 5.31
C ALA A 162 -5.97 7.78 4.49
N VAL A 163 -5.12 6.81 4.13
CA VAL A 163 -5.53 5.61 3.38
C VAL A 163 -6.46 4.77 4.24
N MET A 164 -6.08 4.47 5.49
CA MET A 164 -6.93 3.67 6.39
C MET A 164 -8.28 4.34 6.64
N LEU A 165 -8.30 5.66 6.89
CA LEU A 165 -9.55 6.42 7.03
C LEU A 165 -10.39 6.40 5.75
N ARG A 166 -9.76 6.48 4.57
CA ARG A 166 -10.50 6.42 3.30
C ARG A 166 -11.11 5.05 3.09
N LEU A 167 -10.39 3.97 3.41
CA LEU A 167 -10.87 2.60 3.35
C LEU A 167 -12.07 2.38 4.27
N GLU A 168 -12.00 2.82 5.54
CA GLU A 168 -13.13 2.73 6.47
C GLU A 168 -14.38 3.41 5.90
N ARG A 169 -14.24 4.63 5.35
CA ARG A 169 -15.36 5.37 4.76
C ARG A 169 -15.94 4.72 3.50
N CYS A 170 -15.09 4.07 2.69
CA CYS A 170 -15.55 3.38 1.48
C CYS A 170 -16.27 2.06 1.77
N GLN A 171 -16.09 1.47 2.95
CA GLN A 171 -16.79 0.26 3.39
C GLN A 171 -18.07 0.52 4.19
N GLN A 172 -18.27 1.74 4.70
CA GLN A 172 -19.42 2.12 5.54
C GLN A 172 -20.63 2.68 4.78
N ILE A 173 -20.85 2.28 3.52
CA ILE A 173 -22.03 2.67 2.72
C ILE A 173 -22.77 1.41 2.26
#